data_AF-A0A962VYN2-F1
#
_entry.id   AF-A0A962VYN2-F1
#
_cell.length_a   1.000
_cell.length_b   1.000
_cell.length_c   1.000
_cell.angle_alpha   90.00
_cell.angle_beta   90.00
_cell.angle_gamma   90.00
#
_symmetry.space_group_name_H-M   'P 1'
#
loop_
_entity.id
_entity.type
_entity.pdbx_description
1 polymer ?
#
loop_
_entity_poly.entity_id
_entity_poly.type
_entity_poly.pdbx_seq_one_letter_code
_entity_poly.pdbx_strand_id
1 'polypeptide(L)'
;VEYNGHWSLVHTLTEPPLVTGYGAKAKAVYQDRSYRHFQTAKAKVSYVLGEFYWRVRVGERCEISDYIAPPFQLSQERTNKEVVWSQAEYIEPDAIESAFRLETPPPLRMGIAPNQLSPYEARRSKFRWLLGVFLALLVIGQIVTLALSADQRVHQQTFVFDETTRNRTLSTEPFAVSGRESNLVIRAQTDLNNNWLYLDLALIDQQTGASTAIGREISYYHGIDGGERWSEGDAGDDAVLSGIPAGIYYLTVEGELPRSSPAVTCTLTMFRDVPSWSNFFLALLGLLILPMLFLWRTRAFERARWAESDYG
;
A
#
# COMPACT_ATOMS: atom_id res chain seq x y z
N VAL A 1 3.67 28.67 28.37
CA VAL A 1 2.21 28.44 28.30
C VAL A 1 1.98 26.94 28.30
N GLU A 2 0.97 26.50 29.03
CA GLU A 2 0.57 25.09 29.13
C GLU A 2 -0.86 24.92 28.62
N TYR A 3 -1.13 23.84 27.90
CA TYR A 3 -2.45 23.45 27.44
C TYR A 3 -2.56 21.92 27.37
N ASN A 4 -3.44 21.31 28.18
CA ASN A 4 -3.70 19.87 28.18
C ASN A 4 -2.44 18.99 28.32
N GLY A 5 -1.50 19.41 29.16
CA GLY A 5 -0.20 18.75 29.37
C GLY A 5 0.85 19.06 28.32
N HIS A 6 0.54 19.91 27.32
CA HIS A 6 1.48 20.36 26.31
C HIS A 6 2.06 21.72 26.66
N TRP A 7 3.36 21.90 26.43
CA TRP A 7 4.08 23.11 26.80
C TRP A 7 4.59 23.85 25.58
N SER A 8 4.51 25.18 25.61
CA SER A 8 5.14 26.03 24.61
C SER A 8 5.79 27.25 25.26
N LEU A 9 6.99 27.58 24.80
CA LEU A 9 7.71 28.79 25.17
C LEU A 9 7.32 29.91 24.23
N VAL A 10 6.85 31.03 24.78
CA VAL A 10 6.24 32.12 24.01
C VAL A 10 7.06 33.38 24.16
N HIS A 11 7.27 34.10 23.06
CA HIS A 11 7.86 35.42 23.05
C HIS A 11 7.09 36.35 22.10
N THR A 12 6.99 37.63 22.47
CA THR A 12 6.31 38.64 21.67
C THR A 12 7.16 39.04 20.46
N LEU A 13 6.53 39.25 19.31
CA LEU A 13 7.19 39.69 18.08
C LEU A 13 7.23 41.21 18.00
N THR A 14 8.38 41.74 17.58
CA THR A 14 8.55 43.16 17.28
C THR A 14 8.04 43.52 15.89
N GLU A 15 8.15 42.58 14.94
CA GLU A 15 7.72 42.75 13.55
C GLU A 15 6.52 41.82 13.26
N PRO A 16 5.42 42.35 12.70
CA PRO A 16 4.25 41.54 12.41
C PRO A 16 4.51 40.60 11.21
N PRO A 17 4.03 39.35 11.27
CA PRO A 17 4.01 38.43 10.12
C PRO A 17 3.22 38.97 8.93
N LEU A 18 3.60 38.55 7.72
CA LEU A 18 2.81 38.83 6.52
C LEU A 18 1.64 37.83 6.43
N VAL A 19 0.42 38.31 6.70
CA VAL A 19 -0.80 37.50 6.62
C VAL A 19 -1.45 37.64 5.23
N THR A 20 -1.81 36.52 4.63
CA THR A 20 -2.47 36.42 3.32
C THR A 20 -3.62 35.43 3.36
N GLY A 21 -4.61 35.60 2.49
CA GLY A 21 -5.78 34.71 2.41
C GLY A 21 -6.80 34.89 3.54
N TYR A 22 -7.84 34.06 3.53
CA TYR A 22 -8.95 34.10 4.50
C TYR A 22 -9.41 32.68 4.86
N GLY A 23 -9.93 32.50 6.08
CA GLY A 23 -10.40 31.19 6.58
C GLY A 23 -9.36 30.09 6.41
N ALA A 24 -9.78 28.91 5.93
CA ALA A 24 -8.91 27.73 5.75
C ALA A 24 -7.70 27.94 4.84
N LYS A 25 -7.73 29.00 4.00
CA LYS A 25 -6.64 29.36 3.10
C LYS A 25 -5.72 30.44 3.69
N ALA A 26 -6.03 30.97 4.88
CA ALA A 26 -5.23 31.98 5.52
C ALA A 26 -3.86 31.42 5.92
N LYS A 27 -2.82 32.19 5.63
CA LYS A 27 -1.43 31.87 5.92
C LYS A 27 -0.71 33.09 6.48
N ALA A 28 0.14 32.88 7.46
CA ALA A 28 1.08 33.88 7.95
C ALA A 28 2.50 33.48 7.54
N VAL A 29 3.31 34.44 7.08
CA VAL A 29 4.72 34.21 6.74
C VAL A 29 5.61 35.00 7.69
N TYR A 30 6.53 34.31 8.36
CA TYR A 30 7.49 34.90 9.29
C TYR A 30 8.80 34.10 9.28
N GLN A 31 9.94 34.79 9.16
CA GLN A 31 11.29 34.17 9.08
C GLN A 31 11.36 32.99 8.09
N ASP A 32 10.94 33.22 6.84
CA ASP A 32 10.90 32.23 5.75
C ASP A 32 10.05 30.97 6.01
N ARG A 33 9.21 30.98 7.05
CA ARG A 33 8.27 29.90 7.36
C ARG A 33 6.85 30.32 7.06
N SER A 34 6.10 29.43 6.45
CA SER A 34 4.66 29.60 6.19
C SER A 34 3.85 28.83 7.24
N TYR A 35 3.03 29.57 7.98
CA TYR A 35 2.13 29.06 9.00
C TYR A 35 0.72 29.00 8.43
N ARG A 36 0.02 27.90 8.70
CA ARG A 36 -1.37 27.72 8.30
C ARG A 36 -2.27 28.15 9.45
N HIS A 37 -3.32 28.92 9.15
CA HIS A 37 -4.32 29.25 10.17
C HIS A 37 -4.91 27.96 10.76
N PHE A 38 -5.02 27.91 12.08
CA PHE A 38 -5.50 26.77 12.85
C PHE A 38 -6.85 27.07 13.50
N GLN A 39 -6.93 28.09 14.35
CA GLN A 39 -8.17 28.42 15.05
C GLN A 39 -8.32 29.92 15.28
N THR A 40 -9.56 30.34 15.52
CA THR A 40 -9.92 31.69 15.94
C THR A 40 -10.77 31.63 17.20
N ALA A 41 -10.24 32.11 18.31
CA ALA A 41 -10.91 32.10 19.60
C ALA A 41 -11.24 33.52 20.06
N LYS A 42 -12.32 33.68 20.83
CA LYS A 42 -12.65 34.93 21.53
C LYS A 42 -12.42 34.76 23.01
N ALA A 43 -11.35 35.38 23.52
CA ALA A 43 -11.01 35.38 24.93
C ALA A 43 -11.71 36.55 25.65
N LYS A 44 -12.07 36.33 26.91
CA LYS A 44 -12.58 37.36 27.82
C LYS A 44 -11.89 37.25 29.18
N VAL A 45 -11.40 38.37 29.70
CA VAL A 45 -10.85 38.42 31.07
C VAL A 45 -11.99 38.17 32.06
N SER A 46 -11.95 37.04 32.76
CA SER A 46 -12.94 36.65 33.77
C SER A 46 -12.59 37.18 35.15
N TYR A 47 -11.32 37.16 35.50
CA TYR A 47 -10.78 37.59 36.78
C TYR A 47 -9.31 38.00 36.61
N VAL A 48 -8.79 38.83 37.51
CA VAL A 48 -7.41 39.31 37.51
C VAL A 48 -6.83 39.08 38.91
N LEU A 49 -5.70 38.38 38.99
CA LEU A 49 -4.98 38.11 40.24
C LEU A 49 -3.51 38.48 40.05
N GLY A 50 -2.93 39.21 41.02
CA GLY A 50 -1.51 39.58 41.03
C GLY A 50 -1.24 41.02 40.57
N GLU A 51 0.03 41.29 40.28
CA GLU A 51 0.52 42.61 39.88
C GLU A 51 0.89 42.61 38.38
N PHE A 52 0.44 43.65 37.66
CA PHE A 52 0.66 43.80 36.23
C PHE A 52 1.26 45.17 35.95
N TYR A 53 2.23 45.23 35.03
CA TYR A 53 2.87 46.48 34.60
C TYR A 53 1.96 47.37 33.74
N TRP A 54 0.76 46.88 33.38
CA TRP A 54 -0.29 47.61 32.67
C TRP A 54 -1.66 47.31 33.30
N ARG A 55 -2.65 48.14 33.01
CA ARG A 55 -4.00 48.01 33.60
C ARG A 55 -4.85 47.00 32.83
N VAL A 56 -5.01 45.80 33.38
CA VAL A 56 -5.96 44.78 32.90
C VAL A 56 -7.35 45.03 33.51
N ARG A 57 -8.43 44.89 32.73
CA ARG A 57 -9.80 45.02 33.24
C ARG A 57 -10.63 43.77 33.00
N VAL A 58 -11.34 43.33 34.03
CA VAL A 58 -12.35 42.26 33.91
C VAL A 58 -13.38 42.65 32.85
N GLY A 59 -13.67 41.73 31.95
CA GLY A 59 -14.58 41.93 30.83
C GLY A 59 -13.93 42.40 29.53
N GLU A 60 -12.63 42.72 29.53
CA GLU A 60 -11.87 42.95 28.29
C GLU A 60 -11.94 41.72 27.38
N ARG A 61 -12.08 41.96 26.08
CA ARG A 61 -12.21 40.93 25.06
C ARG A 61 -11.06 41.03 24.08
N CYS A 62 -10.54 39.88 23.67
CA CYS A 62 -9.51 39.75 22.66
C CYS A 62 -9.93 38.67 21.67
N GLU A 63 -9.76 38.93 20.39
CA GLU A 63 -9.86 37.90 19.35
C GLU A 63 -8.45 37.36 19.09
N ILE A 64 -8.29 36.05 19.23
CA ILE A 64 -7.03 35.35 19.10
C ILE A 64 -7.09 34.51 17.83
N SER A 65 -6.14 34.70 16.92
CA SER A 65 -5.99 33.86 15.72
C SER A 65 -4.65 33.14 15.74
N ASP A 66 -4.69 31.83 15.80
CA ASP A 66 -3.50 30.98 15.85
C ASP A 66 -3.16 30.42 14.46
N TYR A 67 -1.88 30.42 14.13
CA TYR A 67 -1.33 29.86 12.91
C TYR A 67 -0.20 28.88 13.27
N ILE A 68 -0.19 27.69 12.68
CA ILE A 68 0.77 26.64 13.03
C ILE A 68 1.74 26.32 11.89
N ALA A 69 2.99 26.10 12.27
CA ALA A 69 4.05 25.49 11.48
C ALA A 69 4.95 24.70 12.45
N PRO A 70 4.52 23.50 12.91
CA PRO A 70 5.22 22.72 13.93
C PRO A 70 6.74 22.67 13.67
N PRO A 71 7.59 22.92 14.69
CA PRO A 71 7.26 23.06 16.12
C PRO A 71 6.74 24.45 16.54
N PHE A 72 6.51 25.36 15.61
CA PHE A 72 6.17 26.75 15.90
C PHE A 72 4.67 27.05 15.74
N GLN A 73 4.20 28.04 16.49
CA GLN A 73 2.88 28.65 16.34
C GLN A 73 3.02 30.18 16.43
N LEU A 74 2.25 30.89 15.62
CA LEU A 74 2.07 32.33 15.73
C LEU A 74 0.67 32.58 16.28
N SER A 75 0.56 33.45 17.28
CA SER A 75 -0.71 33.85 17.86
C SER A 75 -0.90 35.35 17.68
N GLN A 76 -1.97 35.72 17.00
CA GLN A 76 -2.39 37.10 16.82
C GLN A 76 -3.46 37.44 17.85
N GLU A 77 -3.15 38.33 18.79
CA GLU A 77 -4.10 38.88 19.75
C GLU A 77 -4.58 40.24 19.25
N ARG A 78 -5.85 40.33 18.89
CA ARG A 78 -6.47 41.55 18.37
C ARG A 78 -7.50 42.09 19.36
N THR A 79 -7.29 43.34 19.76
CA THR A 79 -8.29 44.15 20.47
C THR A 79 -8.77 45.30 19.57
N ASN A 80 -9.67 46.13 20.09
CA ASN A 80 -10.10 47.35 19.39
C ASN A 80 -8.99 48.42 19.28
N LYS A 81 -7.90 48.28 20.05
CA LYS A 81 -6.85 49.30 20.17
C LYS A 81 -5.52 48.86 19.55
N GLU A 82 -5.21 47.57 19.66
CA GLU A 82 -3.90 47.04 19.28
C GLU A 82 -4.00 45.62 18.74
N VAL A 83 -2.95 45.25 18.01
CA VAL A 83 -2.70 43.88 17.55
C VAL A 83 -1.33 43.50 18.07
N VAL A 84 -1.27 42.44 18.85
CA VAL A 84 -0.03 41.88 19.38
C VAL A 84 0.20 40.53 18.73
N TRP A 85 1.44 40.29 18.31
CA TRP A 85 1.84 38.99 17.79
C TRP A 85 2.82 38.34 18.75
N SER A 86 2.66 37.04 18.95
CA SER A 86 3.62 36.21 19.65
C SER A 86 3.96 34.96 18.85
N GLN A 87 5.17 34.46 19.05
CA GLN A 87 5.59 33.16 18.55
C GLN A 87 5.79 32.21 19.72
N ALA A 88 5.22 31.03 19.57
CA ALA A 88 5.33 29.92 20.49
C ALA A 88 6.17 28.79 19.86
N GLU A 89 7.13 28.26 20.59
CA GLU A 89 7.88 27.05 20.23
C GLU A 89 7.47 25.90 21.16
N TYR A 90 7.13 24.76 20.57
CA TYR A 90 6.74 23.58 21.33
C TYR A 90 7.92 23.00 22.12
N ILE A 91 7.71 22.69 23.39
CA ILE A 91 8.70 22.08 24.26
C ILE A 91 8.17 20.75 24.79
N GLU A 92 8.99 19.70 24.71
CA GLU A 92 8.65 18.39 25.28
C GLU A 92 8.62 18.45 26.82
N PRO A 93 7.66 17.80 27.49
CA PRO A 93 7.55 17.81 28.95
C PRO A 93 8.84 17.41 29.68
N ASP A 94 9.59 16.44 29.14
CA ASP A 94 10.86 15.97 29.71
C ASP A 94 11.91 17.10 29.83
N ALA A 95 11.89 18.06 28.89
CA ALA A 95 12.77 19.22 28.94
C ALA A 95 12.36 20.20 30.05
N ILE A 96 11.07 20.35 30.32
CA ILE A 96 10.54 21.15 31.43
C ILE A 96 10.88 20.49 32.77
N GLU A 97 10.65 19.18 32.89
CA GLU A 97 10.98 18.40 34.09
C GLU A 97 12.47 18.51 34.42
N SER A 98 13.34 18.35 33.42
CA SER A 98 14.79 18.45 33.59
C SER A 98 15.24 19.87 33.97
N ALA A 99 14.65 20.90 33.36
CA ALA A 99 15.03 22.29 33.60
C ALA A 99 14.62 22.77 35.01
N PHE A 100 13.44 22.39 35.48
CA PHE A 100 12.88 22.84 36.76
C PHE A 100 13.08 21.86 37.91
N ARG A 101 13.60 20.65 37.64
CA ARG A 101 13.83 19.59 38.64
C ARG A 101 12.58 19.30 39.46
N LEU A 102 11.47 19.09 38.76
CA LEU A 102 10.17 18.91 39.40
C LEU A 102 10.16 17.63 40.24
N GLU A 103 9.67 17.72 41.48
CA GLU A 103 9.49 16.55 42.36
C GLU A 103 8.24 15.75 42.00
N THR A 104 7.26 16.41 41.38
CA THR A 104 6.03 15.80 40.87
C THR A 104 6.04 15.79 39.34
N PRO A 105 5.65 14.68 38.69
CA PRO A 105 5.65 14.60 37.24
C PRO A 105 4.66 15.61 36.64
N PRO A 106 4.98 16.16 35.45
CA PRO A 106 4.07 17.07 34.76
C PRO A 106 2.75 16.38 34.39
N PRO A 107 1.66 17.15 34.18
CA PRO A 107 0.38 16.60 33.78
C PRO A 107 0.49 15.76 32.50
N LEU A 108 -0.30 14.69 32.42
CA LEU A 108 -0.35 13.82 31.24
C LEU A 108 -0.84 14.59 30.01
N ARG A 109 -0.19 14.35 28.87
CA ARG A 109 -0.60 14.92 27.59
C ARG A 109 -1.94 14.36 27.14
N MET A 110 -2.89 15.24 26.85
CA MET A 110 -4.19 14.88 26.28
C MET A 110 -4.32 15.46 24.87
N GLY A 111 -4.58 14.59 23.89
CA GLY A 111 -4.74 14.99 22.50
C GLY A 111 -3.41 15.26 21.79
N ILE A 112 -3.46 16.12 20.78
CA ILE A 112 -2.30 16.56 19.99
C ILE A 112 -2.28 18.08 20.00
N ALA A 113 -1.19 18.68 20.46
CA ALA A 113 -1.07 20.13 20.45
C ALA A 113 -0.91 20.68 19.02
N PRO A 114 -1.39 21.92 18.75
CA PRO A 114 -1.37 22.51 17.40
C PRO A 114 0.02 22.58 16.78
N ASN A 115 1.04 22.91 17.57
CA ASN A 115 2.44 23.01 17.17
C ASN A 115 3.28 21.77 17.53
N GLN A 116 2.68 20.67 18.00
CA GLN A 116 3.44 19.46 18.32
C GLN A 116 4.06 18.85 17.06
N LEU A 117 5.32 18.43 17.10
CA LEU A 117 6.00 17.76 16.00
C LEU A 117 5.35 16.40 15.67
N SER A 118 5.25 16.08 14.38
CA SER A 118 4.78 14.75 13.96
C SER A 118 5.89 13.71 14.18
N PRO A 119 5.64 12.63 14.94
CA PRO A 119 6.65 11.58 15.17
C PRO A 119 6.99 10.81 13.88
N TYR A 120 6.15 10.93 12.85
CA TYR A 120 6.33 10.27 11.56
C TYR A 120 7.26 11.06 10.62
N GLU A 121 7.36 12.38 10.79
CA GLU A 121 8.14 13.22 9.88
C GLU A 121 9.64 12.93 9.97
N ALA A 122 10.18 12.82 11.19
CA ALA A 122 11.56 12.42 11.44
C ALA A 122 11.88 11.00 10.91
N ARG A 123 10.88 10.11 10.87
CA ARG A 123 11.04 8.72 10.41
C ARG A 123 10.86 8.56 8.91
N ARG A 124 10.27 9.54 8.23
CA ARG A 124 9.90 9.47 6.80
C ARG A 124 11.08 9.19 5.88
N SER A 125 12.23 9.83 6.12
CA SER A 125 13.42 9.63 5.27
C SER A 125 13.95 8.20 5.39
N LYS A 126 14.18 7.74 6.63
CA LYS A 126 14.63 6.37 6.91
C LYS A 126 13.65 5.32 6.37
N PHE A 127 12.35 5.57 6.54
CA PHE A 127 11.30 4.69 6.03
C PHE A 127 11.33 4.58 4.50
N ARG A 128 11.42 5.71 3.78
CA ARG A 128 11.51 5.70 2.31
C ARG A 128 12.77 4.99 1.81
N TRP A 129 13.90 5.21 2.49
CA TRP A 129 15.15 4.53 2.15
C TRP A 129 15.03 3.01 2.34
N LEU A 130 14.54 2.55 3.49
CA LEU A 130 14.31 1.12 3.74
C LEU A 130 13.34 0.50 2.72
N LEU A 131 12.23 1.17 2.43
CA LEU A 131 11.28 0.72 1.42
C LEU A 131 11.95 0.56 0.04
N GLY A 132 12.78 1.52 -0.35
CA GLY A 132 13.57 1.46 -1.59
C GLY A 132 14.54 0.28 -1.61
N VAL A 133 15.23 0.02 -0.48
CA VAL A 133 16.13 -1.13 -0.34
C VAL A 133 15.37 -2.46 -0.47
N PHE A 134 14.25 -2.63 0.22
CA PHE A 134 13.45 -3.86 0.13
C PHE A 134 12.84 -4.07 -1.26
N LEU A 135 12.38 -3.00 -1.91
CA LEU A 135 11.93 -3.07 -3.31
C LEU A 135 13.06 -3.49 -4.24
N ALA A 136 14.25 -2.92 -4.08
CA ALA A 136 15.42 -3.29 -4.88
C ALA A 136 15.79 -4.76 -4.65
N LEU A 137 15.82 -5.24 -3.41
CA LEU A 137 16.09 -6.64 -3.09
C LEU A 137 15.03 -7.58 -3.69
N LEU A 138 13.76 -7.21 -3.67
CA LEU A 138 12.68 -8.00 -4.26
C LEU A 138 12.85 -8.11 -5.79
N VAL A 139 13.15 -6.99 -6.46
CA VAL A 139 13.40 -6.97 -7.91
C VAL A 139 14.66 -7.75 -8.27
N ILE A 140 15.75 -7.58 -7.52
CA ILE A 140 16.99 -8.34 -7.72
C ILE A 140 16.73 -9.83 -7.53
N GLY A 141 15.98 -10.21 -6.48
CA GLY A 141 15.58 -11.60 -6.25
C GLY A 141 14.81 -12.18 -7.44
N GLN A 142 13.87 -11.43 -8.02
CA GLN A 142 13.13 -11.84 -9.21
C GLN A 142 14.03 -11.93 -10.46
N ILE A 143 14.98 -11.02 -10.62
CA ILE A 143 15.96 -11.12 -11.72
C ILE A 143 16.82 -12.37 -11.57
N VAL A 144 17.23 -12.70 -10.34
CA VAL A 144 18.01 -13.91 -10.05
C VAL A 144 17.19 -15.17 -10.33
N THR A 145 15.90 -15.22 -9.96
CA THR A 145 15.05 -16.38 -10.28
C THR A 145 14.86 -16.54 -11.79
N LEU A 146 14.67 -15.44 -12.52
CA LEU A 146 14.59 -15.43 -13.99
C LEU A 146 15.91 -15.86 -14.67
N ALA A 147 17.05 -15.47 -14.10
CA ALA A 147 18.36 -15.80 -14.65
C ALA A 147 18.78 -17.26 -14.37
N LEU A 148 18.28 -17.84 -13.28
CA LEU A 148 18.60 -19.21 -12.87
C LEU A 148 17.56 -20.24 -13.37
N SER A 149 16.38 -19.80 -13.81
CA SER A 149 15.36 -20.68 -14.37
C SER A 149 15.80 -21.23 -15.72
N ALA A 150 15.67 -22.55 -15.91
CA ALA A 150 15.97 -23.17 -17.20
C ALA A 150 14.92 -22.83 -18.27
N ASP A 151 13.65 -22.66 -17.88
CA ASP A 151 12.49 -22.46 -18.77
C ASP A 151 12.52 -23.38 -20.01
N GLN A 152 12.87 -24.64 -19.76
CA GLN A 152 13.20 -25.58 -20.81
C GLN A 152 11.94 -26.31 -21.27
N ARG A 153 11.62 -26.23 -22.57
CA ARG A 153 10.62 -27.10 -23.18
C ARG A 153 11.11 -28.55 -23.17
N VAL A 154 10.40 -29.43 -22.47
CA VAL A 154 10.74 -30.85 -22.34
C VAL A 154 9.95 -31.74 -23.30
N HIS A 155 8.73 -31.36 -23.65
CA HIS A 155 7.88 -32.11 -24.59
C HIS A 155 6.87 -31.19 -25.27
N GLN A 156 6.40 -31.60 -26.44
CA GLN A 156 5.27 -30.98 -27.12
C GLN A 156 4.52 -32.03 -27.92
N GLN A 157 3.21 -32.11 -27.74
CA GLN A 157 2.36 -33.03 -28.51
C GLN A 157 0.98 -32.45 -28.75
N THR A 158 0.44 -32.74 -29.92
CA THR A 158 -0.88 -32.28 -30.34
C THR A 158 -1.87 -33.44 -30.28
N PHE A 159 -3.04 -33.17 -29.71
CA PHE A 159 -4.17 -34.07 -29.59
C PHE A 159 -5.36 -33.48 -30.33
N VAL A 160 -6.21 -34.35 -30.87
CA VAL A 160 -7.48 -33.97 -31.49
C VAL A 160 -8.61 -34.58 -30.68
N PHE A 161 -9.47 -33.71 -30.16
CA PHE A 161 -10.64 -34.08 -29.36
C PHE A 161 -11.90 -33.99 -30.21
N ASP A 162 -12.50 -35.15 -30.47
CA ASP A 162 -13.74 -35.31 -31.23
C ASP A 162 -14.67 -36.32 -30.54
N GLU A 163 -15.78 -36.70 -31.18
CA GLU A 163 -16.73 -37.67 -30.62
C GLU A 163 -16.09 -39.05 -30.32
N THR A 164 -15.04 -39.44 -31.06
CA THR A 164 -14.36 -40.73 -30.90
C THR A 164 -13.32 -40.74 -29.79
N THR A 165 -12.68 -39.60 -29.53
CA THR A 165 -11.66 -39.43 -28.48
C THR A 165 -12.22 -38.83 -27.19
N ARG A 166 -13.46 -38.33 -27.22
CA ARG A 166 -14.18 -37.86 -26.04
C ARG A 166 -14.18 -38.90 -24.92
N ASN A 167 -13.84 -38.46 -23.71
CA ASN A 167 -13.77 -39.28 -22.50
C ASN A 167 -12.92 -40.54 -22.68
N ARG A 168 -11.95 -40.50 -23.62
CA ARG A 168 -10.92 -41.52 -23.74
C ARG A 168 -9.62 -40.94 -23.23
N THR A 169 -8.95 -41.71 -22.39
CA THR A 169 -7.61 -41.40 -21.94
C THR A 169 -6.62 -41.58 -23.09
N LEU A 170 -5.99 -40.48 -23.50
CA LEU A 170 -4.86 -40.47 -24.42
C LEU A 170 -3.56 -40.34 -23.61
N SER A 171 -2.44 -40.74 -24.18
CA SER A 171 -1.13 -40.62 -23.51
C SER A 171 -0.10 -40.01 -24.45
N THR A 172 0.79 -39.20 -23.90
CA THR A 172 1.95 -38.70 -24.64
C THR A 172 3.00 -39.78 -24.83
N GLU A 173 3.92 -39.55 -25.76
CA GLU A 173 5.20 -40.24 -25.71
C GLU A 173 5.94 -39.91 -24.41
N PRO A 174 6.72 -40.84 -23.84
CA PRO A 174 7.52 -40.57 -22.65
C PRO A 174 8.59 -39.51 -22.91
N PHE A 175 8.79 -38.60 -21.95
CA PHE A 175 9.78 -37.52 -22.02
C PHE A 175 10.60 -37.43 -20.73
N ALA A 176 11.87 -37.01 -20.90
CA ALA A 176 12.81 -36.90 -19.78
C ALA A 176 12.76 -35.50 -19.15
N VAL A 177 12.64 -35.47 -17.83
CA VAL A 177 12.71 -34.27 -17.00
C VAL A 177 14.05 -34.33 -16.28
N SER A 178 15.07 -33.58 -16.73
CA SER A 178 16.45 -33.57 -16.15
C SER A 178 16.83 -32.31 -15.34
N GLY A 179 17.57 -32.46 -14.23
CA GLY A 179 18.05 -31.34 -13.38
C GLY A 179 17.52 -31.38 -11.94
N ARG A 180 17.55 -30.23 -11.23
CA ARG A 180 17.04 -30.10 -9.84
C ARG A 180 15.51 -30.17 -9.75
N GLU A 181 14.95 -30.70 -8.67
CA GLU A 181 13.50 -30.65 -8.44
C GLU A 181 12.93 -29.24 -8.66
N SER A 182 11.91 -29.12 -9.52
CA SER A 182 11.36 -27.85 -9.99
C SER A 182 9.88 -27.98 -10.34
N ASN A 183 9.25 -26.89 -10.74
CA ASN A 183 7.91 -26.97 -11.34
C ASN A 183 7.95 -27.55 -12.76
N LEU A 184 6.80 -28.06 -13.19
CA LEU A 184 6.47 -28.41 -14.56
C LEU A 184 5.20 -27.65 -14.97
N VAL A 185 5.28 -26.86 -16.03
CA VAL A 185 4.15 -26.12 -16.59
C VAL A 185 3.66 -26.86 -17.82
N ILE A 186 2.38 -27.20 -17.85
CA ILE A 186 1.69 -27.78 -19.00
C ILE A 186 0.88 -26.65 -19.63
N ARG A 187 1.36 -26.15 -20.76
CA ARG A 187 0.68 -25.12 -21.55
C ARG A 187 -0.21 -25.79 -22.58
N ALA A 188 -1.51 -25.56 -22.46
CA ALA A 188 -2.51 -26.00 -23.41
C ALA A 188 -2.87 -24.84 -24.35
N GLN A 189 -2.79 -25.08 -25.65
CA GLN A 189 -3.25 -24.15 -26.68
C GLN A 189 -4.24 -24.87 -27.58
N THR A 190 -5.41 -24.27 -27.80
CA THR A 190 -6.48 -24.87 -28.57
C THR A 190 -6.93 -23.97 -29.72
N ASP A 191 -7.62 -24.56 -30.68
CA ASP A 191 -8.39 -23.84 -31.72
C ASP A 191 -9.87 -23.64 -31.31
N LEU A 192 -10.15 -23.62 -30.00
CA LEU A 192 -11.50 -23.42 -29.47
C LEU A 192 -12.16 -22.18 -30.05
N ASN A 193 -13.45 -22.31 -30.37
CA ASN A 193 -14.26 -21.24 -30.92
C ASN A 193 -15.71 -21.40 -30.48
N ASN A 194 -16.18 -20.50 -29.61
CA ASN A 194 -17.52 -20.54 -29.02
C ASN A 194 -17.85 -21.91 -28.40
N ASN A 195 -16.89 -22.45 -27.64
CA ASN A 195 -16.97 -23.78 -27.06
C ASN A 195 -16.05 -23.88 -25.82
N TRP A 196 -16.17 -24.97 -25.10
CA TRP A 196 -15.30 -25.33 -23.98
C TRP A 196 -14.72 -26.74 -24.15
N LEU A 197 -13.58 -26.95 -23.50
CA LEU A 197 -12.87 -28.22 -23.39
C LEU A 197 -12.37 -28.35 -21.94
N TYR A 198 -12.82 -29.39 -21.25
CA TYR A 198 -12.23 -29.78 -19.98
C TYR A 198 -11.15 -30.83 -20.22
N LEU A 199 -9.98 -30.64 -19.61
CA LEU A 199 -8.84 -31.52 -19.67
C LEU A 199 -8.58 -32.08 -18.27
N ASP A 200 -8.72 -33.39 -18.10
CA ASP A 200 -8.16 -34.10 -16.95
C ASP A 200 -6.75 -34.58 -17.31
N LEU A 201 -5.75 -34.01 -16.65
CA LEU A 201 -4.34 -34.25 -16.92
C LEU A 201 -3.74 -35.01 -15.74
N ALA A 202 -2.99 -36.08 -15.99
CA ALA A 202 -2.17 -36.70 -14.96
C ALA A 202 -0.75 -36.94 -15.46
N LEU A 203 0.23 -36.38 -14.75
CA LEU A 203 1.63 -36.64 -14.98
C LEU A 203 2.03 -37.89 -14.20
N ILE A 204 2.53 -38.93 -14.88
CA ILE A 204 2.92 -40.19 -14.25
C ILE A 204 4.41 -40.45 -14.42
N ASP A 205 5.08 -40.76 -13.31
CA ASP A 205 6.45 -41.25 -13.30
C ASP A 205 6.51 -42.69 -13.81
N GLN A 206 7.29 -42.92 -14.87
CA GLN A 206 7.39 -44.22 -15.52
C GLN A 206 8.02 -45.32 -14.64
N GLN A 207 8.88 -44.95 -13.69
CA GLN A 207 9.58 -45.90 -12.83
C GLN A 207 8.81 -46.17 -11.54
N THR A 208 8.30 -45.12 -10.89
CA THR A 208 7.65 -45.26 -9.58
C THR A 208 6.13 -45.45 -9.66
N GLY A 209 5.52 -45.07 -10.79
CA GLY A 209 4.07 -45.03 -10.94
C GLY A 209 3.40 -43.92 -10.13
N ALA A 210 4.16 -43.04 -9.47
CA ALA A 210 3.62 -41.88 -8.79
C ALA A 210 2.94 -40.96 -9.81
N SER A 211 1.72 -40.53 -9.50
CA SER A 211 0.94 -39.66 -10.38
C SER A 211 0.51 -38.38 -9.68
N THR A 212 0.52 -37.29 -10.45
CA THR A 212 0.01 -35.99 -10.03
C THR A 212 -1.04 -35.54 -11.04
N ALA A 213 -2.31 -35.53 -10.62
CA ALA A 213 -3.44 -35.14 -11.45
C ALA A 213 -3.79 -33.65 -11.28
N ILE A 214 -4.24 -33.02 -12.36
CA ILE A 214 -4.71 -31.64 -12.40
C ILE A 214 -5.74 -31.46 -13.52
N GLY A 215 -6.92 -30.95 -13.18
CA GLY A 215 -7.95 -30.61 -14.16
C GLY A 215 -7.85 -29.16 -14.61
N ARG A 216 -8.16 -28.90 -15.89
CA ARG A 216 -8.26 -27.56 -16.49
C ARG A 216 -9.47 -27.42 -17.39
N GLU A 217 -10.20 -26.32 -17.25
CA GLU A 217 -11.26 -25.95 -18.17
C GLU A 217 -10.76 -24.81 -19.06
N ILE A 218 -10.79 -25.02 -20.37
CA ILE A 218 -10.46 -24.02 -21.37
C ILE A 218 -11.76 -23.67 -22.07
N SER A 219 -12.12 -22.39 -22.05
CA SER A 219 -13.36 -21.90 -22.65
C SER A 219 -13.10 -20.60 -23.37
N TYR A 220 -13.57 -20.48 -24.60
CA TYR A 220 -13.46 -19.26 -25.38
C TYR A 220 -14.76 -18.95 -26.11
N TYR A 221 -15.32 -17.78 -25.82
CA TYR A 221 -16.57 -17.29 -26.40
C TYR A 221 -16.40 -15.88 -26.95
N HIS A 222 -17.06 -15.58 -28.07
CA HIS A 222 -17.09 -14.24 -28.65
C HIS A 222 -18.36 -14.04 -29.47
N GLY A 223 -18.76 -12.77 -29.62
CA GLY A 223 -19.96 -12.42 -30.36
C GLY A 223 -20.13 -10.92 -30.56
N ILE A 224 -21.28 -10.56 -31.11
CA ILE A 224 -21.74 -9.18 -31.24
C ILE A 224 -23.10 -9.09 -30.55
N ASP A 225 -23.22 -8.16 -29.60
CA ASP A 225 -24.49 -7.84 -28.96
C ASP A 225 -24.71 -6.32 -28.98
N GLY A 226 -25.91 -5.87 -29.35
CA GLY A 226 -26.22 -4.43 -29.48
C GLY A 226 -25.32 -3.64 -30.45
N GLY A 227 -24.55 -4.30 -31.32
CA GLY A 227 -23.54 -3.67 -32.19
C GLY A 227 -22.14 -3.58 -31.58
N GLU A 228 -21.95 -4.00 -30.33
CA GLU A 228 -20.65 -4.06 -29.65
C GLU A 228 -20.07 -5.48 -29.73
N ARG A 229 -18.77 -5.59 -30.00
CA ARG A 229 -18.03 -6.85 -30.00
C ARG A 229 -17.62 -7.21 -28.57
N TRP A 230 -17.81 -8.46 -28.20
CA TRP A 230 -17.34 -8.99 -26.93
C TRP A 230 -16.60 -10.31 -27.11
N SER A 231 -15.73 -10.62 -26.16
CA SER A 231 -15.03 -11.90 -26.03
C SER A 231 -14.86 -12.24 -24.55
N GLU A 232 -14.97 -13.51 -24.19
CA GLU A 232 -14.83 -14.04 -22.84
C GLU A 232 -13.97 -15.31 -22.86
N GLY A 233 -13.10 -15.43 -21.85
CA GLY A 233 -12.17 -16.55 -21.71
C GLY A 233 -10.95 -16.45 -22.64
N ASP A 234 -10.25 -17.56 -22.78
CA ASP A 234 -9.04 -17.71 -23.60
C ASP A 234 -9.01 -19.11 -24.21
N ALA A 235 -8.46 -19.24 -25.41
CA ALA A 235 -8.31 -20.52 -26.11
C ALA A 235 -7.07 -21.30 -25.64
N GLY A 236 -6.43 -20.87 -24.55
CA GLY A 236 -5.33 -21.59 -23.91
C GLY A 236 -5.35 -21.43 -22.40
N ASP A 237 -4.61 -22.29 -21.72
CA ASP A 237 -4.43 -22.23 -20.27
C ASP A 237 -3.12 -22.92 -19.85
N ASP A 238 -2.60 -22.56 -18.68
CA ASP A 238 -1.39 -23.12 -18.09
C ASP A 238 -1.72 -23.88 -16.79
N ALA A 239 -1.38 -25.17 -16.74
CA ALA A 239 -1.39 -25.95 -15.50
C ALA A 239 0.02 -26.02 -14.90
N VAL A 240 0.16 -25.74 -13.61
CA VAL A 240 1.46 -25.73 -12.92
C VAL A 240 1.50 -26.83 -11.87
N LEU A 241 2.41 -27.79 -12.06
CA LEU A 241 2.75 -28.81 -11.08
C LEU A 241 4.04 -28.40 -10.36
N SER A 242 4.07 -28.51 -9.03
CA SER A 242 5.23 -28.11 -8.21
C SER A 242 5.97 -29.33 -7.68
N GLY A 243 7.28 -29.21 -7.45
CA GLY A 243 8.07 -30.25 -6.79
C GLY A 243 8.24 -31.53 -7.62
N ILE A 244 8.44 -31.39 -8.94
CA ILE A 244 8.63 -32.52 -9.84
C ILE A 244 10.13 -32.89 -9.87
N PRO A 245 10.53 -34.08 -9.39
CA PRO A 245 11.93 -34.51 -9.41
C PRO A 245 12.36 -34.95 -10.82
N ALA A 246 13.67 -35.12 -11.01
CA ALA A 246 14.18 -35.64 -12.27
C ALA A 246 13.74 -37.09 -12.50
N GLY A 247 13.33 -37.41 -13.73
CA GLY A 247 12.78 -38.72 -14.08
C GLY A 247 12.29 -38.78 -15.52
N ILE A 248 11.73 -39.93 -15.91
CA ILE A 248 11.03 -40.10 -17.18
C ILE A 248 9.54 -40.15 -16.89
N TYR A 249 8.79 -39.29 -17.57
CA TYR A 249 7.36 -39.13 -17.33
C TYR A 249 6.59 -39.29 -18.64
N TYR A 250 5.32 -39.61 -18.52
CA TYR A 250 4.35 -39.44 -19.59
C TYR A 250 3.10 -38.76 -19.02
N LEU A 251 2.38 -38.04 -19.88
CA LEU A 251 1.17 -37.33 -19.50
C LEU A 251 -0.03 -38.10 -20.05
N THR A 252 -0.97 -38.47 -19.18
CA THR A 252 -2.29 -38.91 -19.61
C THR A 252 -3.22 -37.71 -19.70
N VAL A 253 -4.03 -37.70 -20.74
CA VAL A 253 -4.93 -36.59 -21.07
C VAL A 253 -6.29 -37.16 -21.41
N GLU A 254 -7.31 -36.76 -20.69
CA GLU A 254 -8.70 -37.04 -21.03
C GLU A 254 -9.44 -35.74 -21.31
N GLY A 255 -10.07 -35.66 -22.48
CA GLY A 255 -10.80 -34.47 -22.92
C GLY A 255 -12.31 -34.67 -22.86
N GLU A 256 -13.00 -33.75 -22.20
CA GLU A 256 -14.46 -33.65 -22.22
C GLU A 256 -14.91 -32.40 -22.96
N LEU A 257 -15.84 -32.59 -23.90
CA LEU A 257 -16.45 -31.54 -24.73
C LEU A 257 -17.92 -31.87 -25.02
N PRO A 258 -18.78 -30.89 -25.39
CA PRO A 258 -20.16 -31.15 -25.76
C PRO A 258 -20.31 -32.14 -26.93
N ARG A 259 -21.41 -32.90 -26.96
CA ARG A 259 -21.67 -33.99 -27.95
C ARG A 259 -21.63 -33.49 -29.40
N SER A 260 -22.08 -32.26 -29.63
CA SER A 260 -22.25 -31.66 -30.96
C SER A 260 -21.13 -30.70 -31.33
N SER A 261 -20.06 -30.65 -30.55
CA SER A 261 -18.96 -29.72 -30.80
C SER A 261 -18.10 -30.18 -31.99
N PRO A 262 -17.57 -29.25 -32.79
CA PRO A 262 -16.58 -29.59 -33.80
C PRO A 262 -15.31 -30.16 -33.13
N ALA A 263 -14.50 -30.88 -33.90
CA ALA A 263 -13.22 -31.37 -33.41
C ALA A 263 -12.35 -30.20 -32.95
N VAL A 264 -11.73 -30.35 -31.77
CA VAL A 264 -10.84 -29.35 -31.17
C VAL A 264 -9.42 -29.89 -31.19
N THR A 265 -8.51 -29.14 -31.81
CA THR A 265 -7.08 -29.40 -31.79
C THR A 265 -6.49 -28.75 -30.55
N CYS A 266 -5.82 -29.54 -29.70
CA CYS A 266 -5.13 -29.06 -28.51
C CYS A 266 -3.65 -29.42 -28.57
N THR A 267 -2.78 -28.42 -28.53
CA THR A 267 -1.33 -28.62 -28.40
C THR A 267 -0.93 -28.44 -26.95
N LEU A 268 -0.41 -29.51 -26.34
CA LEU A 268 0.15 -29.49 -25.00
C LEU A 268 1.67 -29.33 -25.11
N THR A 269 2.20 -28.30 -24.47
CA THR A 269 3.64 -28.04 -24.40
C THR A 269 4.08 -28.03 -22.94
N MET A 270 5.05 -28.87 -22.60
CA MET A 270 5.55 -28.99 -21.24
C MET A 270 6.86 -28.23 -21.08
N PHE A 271 6.92 -27.36 -20.09
CA PHE A 271 8.08 -26.57 -19.72
C PHE A 271 8.52 -26.91 -18.30
N ARG A 272 9.83 -26.99 -18.08
CA ARG A 272 10.44 -27.29 -16.79
C ARG A 272 11.14 -26.05 -16.25
N ASP A 273 11.06 -25.86 -14.93
CA ASP A 273 11.77 -24.83 -14.17
C ASP A 273 11.40 -23.43 -14.68
N VAL A 274 10.10 -23.19 -14.76
CA VAL A 274 9.51 -21.94 -15.26
C VAL A 274 9.43 -20.94 -14.10
N PRO A 275 9.93 -19.71 -14.28
CA PRO A 275 9.90 -18.70 -13.23
C PRO A 275 8.46 -18.24 -12.94
N SER A 276 8.07 -18.25 -11.67
CA SER A 276 6.74 -17.79 -11.23
C SER A 276 6.75 -16.32 -10.81
N TRP A 277 5.79 -15.55 -11.31
CA TRP A 277 5.55 -14.16 -10.90
C TRP A 277 4.65 -14.03 -9.67
N SER A 278 3.91 -15.09 -9.31
CA SER A 278 2.96 -15.04 -8.19
C SER A 278 3.64 -14.72 -6.87
N ASN A 279 4.81 -15.31 -6.61
CA ASN A 279 5.60 -15.03 -5.41
C ASN A 279 6.08 -13.57 -5.35
N PHE A 280 6.48 -13.01 -6.50
CA PHE A 280 6.88 -11.62 -6.59
C PHE A 280 5.73 -10.68 -6.24
N PHE A 281 4.54 -10.90 -6.82
CA PHE A 281 3.38 -10.05 -6.56
C PHE A 281 2.83 -10.21 -5.13
N LEU A 282 2.84 -11.42 -4.57
CA LEU A 282 2.46 -11.64 -3.16
C LEU A 282 3.43 -10.92 -2.20
N ALA A 283 4.74 -11.03 -2.44
CA ALA A 283 5.74 -10.32 -1.66
C ALA A 283 5.62 -8.79 -1.82
N LEU A 284 5.38 -8.30 -3.04
CA LEU A 284 5.14 -6.88 -3.31
C LEU A 284 3.91 -6.38 -2.55
N LEU A 285 2.80 -7.13 -2.58
CA LEU A 285 1.58 -6.80 -1.84
C LEU A 285 1.87 -6.68 -0.34
N GLY A 286 2.56 -7.68 0.24
CA GLY A 286 2.97 -7.66 1.65
C GLY A 286 3.85 -6.45 1.99
N LEU A 287 4.80 -6.11 1.11
CA LEU A 287 5.69 -4.96 1.29
C LEU A 287 4.93 -3.63 1.24
N LEU A 288 3.89 -3.51 0.41
CA LEU A 288 3.08 -2.30 0.26
C LEU A 288 2.13 -2.03 1.45
N ILE A 289 1.88 -3.03 2.32
CA ILE A 289 1.10 -2.81 3.55
C ILE A 289 1.80 -1.81 4.47
N LEU A 290 3.13 -1.87 4.59
CA LEU A 290 3.91 -0.99 5.46
C LEU A 290 3.78 0.50 5.11
N PRO A 291 3.97 0.95 3.84
CA PRO A 291 3.78 2.35 3.48
C PRO A 291 2.33 2.78 3.61
N MET A 292 1.35 1.90 3.36
CA MET A 292 -0.06 2.22 3.60
C MET A 292 -0.33 2.48 5.08
N LEU A 293 0.15 1.64 5.98
CA LEU A 293 0.02 1.83 7.43
C LEU A 293 0.76 3.10 7.89
N PHE A 294 1.97 3.35 7.39
CA PHE A 294 2.72 4.55 7.73
C PHE A 294 1.99 5.83 7.27
N LEU A 295 1.46 5.83 6.05
CA LEU A 295 0.68 6.95 5.50
C LEU A 295 -0.62 7.15 6.27
N TRP A 296 -1.32 6.06 6.60
CA TRP A 296 -2.53 6.09 7.42
C TRP A 296 -2.25 6.70 8.79
N ARG A 297 -1.21 6.25 9.49
CA ARG A 297 -0.82 6.81 10.79
C ARG A 297 -0.42 8.29 10.72
N THR A 298 0.30 8.68 9.67
CA THR A 298 0.67 10.09 9.44
C THR A 298 -0.59 10.94 9.21
N ARG A 299 -1.52 10.47 8.38
CA ARG A 299 -2.78 11.16 8.12
C ARG A 299 -3.70 11.19 9.34
N ALA A 300 -3.74 10.11 10.12
CA ALA A 300 -4.54 10.04 11.35
C ALA A 300 -4.02 11.04 12.39
N PHE A 301 -2.70 11.18 12.53
CA PHE A 301 -2.08 12.17 13.41
C PHE A 301 -2.42 13.60 12.97
N GLU A 302 -2.25 13.93 11.69
CA GLU A 302 -2.63 15.24 11.17
C GLU A 302 -4.13 15.48 11.33
N ARG A 303 -5.00 14.52 10.99
CA ARG A 303 -6.45 14.65 11.15
C ARG A 303 -6.84 14.90 12.61
N ALA A 304 -6.23 14.19 13.56
CA ALA A 304 -6.49 14.41 14.98
C ALA A 304 -5.97 15.78 15.47
N ARG A 305 -4.86 16.29 14.93
CA ARG A 305 -4.43 17.68 15.19
C ARG A 305 -5.44 18.70 14.67
N TRP A 306 -5.91 18.52 13.43
CA TRP A 306 -6.83 19.46 12.80
C TRP A 306 -8.28 19.34 13.31
N ALA A 307 -8.64 18.27 14.01
CA ALA A 307 -9.97 18.11 14.60
C ALA A 307 -10.35 19.20 15.61
N GLU A 308 -9.35 19.80 16.27
CA GLU A 308 -9.52 20.94 17.21
C GLU A 308 -9.40 22.31 16.51
N SER A 309 -9.27 22.33 15.17
CA SER A 309 -9.18 23.55 14.37
C SER A 309 -10.57 24.08 14.00
N ASP A 310 -10.63 25.31 13.47
CA ASP A 310 -11.87 25.90 12.93
C ASP A 310 -12.45 25.10 11.73
N TYR A 311 -11.73 24.10 11.22
CA TYR A 311 -12.00 23.43 9.94
C TYR A 311 -12.41 21.96 10.03
N GLY A 312 -12.28 21.32 11.21
CA GLY A 312 -12.61 19.90 11.41
C GLY A 312 -11.63 18.92 10.74
#